data_AF-A0A1B8HA36-F1
#
_entry.id   AF-A0A1B8HA36-F1
#
_cell.length_a   1.000
_cell.length_b   1.000
_cell.length_c   1.000
_cell.angle_alpha   90.00
_cell.angle_beta   90.00
_cell.angle_gamma   90.00
#
_symmetry.space_group_name_H-M   'P 1'
#
loop_
_entity.id
_entity.type
_entity.pdbx_description
1 polymer ?
#
loop_
_entity_poly.entity_id
_entity_poly.type
_entity_poly.pdbx_seq_one_letter_code
_entity_poly.pdbx_strand_id
1 'polypeptide(L)'
;MKELTAQQVNEVNGGLLGLGLVFGGIGAAMGTAIGGIVDAGCKAGGYTTNFKQSGAMLGGGIGAAVGLSPILATAGIGFGVTSIVGNAKSIKAQKGL
;
A
#
# COMPACT_ATOMS: atom_id res chain seq x y z
N MET A 1 1.85 -33.41 8.35
CA MET A 1 1.51 -32.04 8.81
C MET A 1 1.05 -32.14 10.25
N LYS A 2 1.47 -31.22 11.12
CA LYS A 2 1.04 -31.20 12.53
C LYS A 2 -0.30 -30.46 12.62
N GLU A 3 -1.32 -31.05 13.23
CA GLU A 3 -2.57 -30.34 13.50
C GLU A 3 -2.34 -29.28 14.58
N LEU A 4 -2.80 -28.06 14.30
CA LEU A 4 -2.72 -26.94 15.22
C LEU A 4 -3.87 -27.04 16.21
N THR A 5 -3.59 -26.77 17.48
CA THR A 5 -4.64 -26.62 18.49
C THR A 5 -5.47 -25.36 18.22
N ALA A 6 -6.72 -25.32 18.72
CA ALA A 6 -7.61 -24.17 18.53
C ALA A 6 -6.99 -22.83 19.01
N GLN A 7 -6.14 -22.86 20.04
CA GLN A 7 -5.38 -21.69 20.50
C GLN A 7 -4.32 -21.26 19.49
N GLN A 8 -3.56 -22.19 18.92
CA GLN A 8 -2.56 -21.87 17.89
C GLN A 8 -3.21 -21.38 16.59
N VAL A 9 -4.39 -21.90 16.24
CA VAL A 9 -5.20 -21.36 15.14
C VAL A 9 -5.60 -19.91 15.42
N ASN A 10 -6.01 -19.60 16.65
CA ASN A 10 -6.34 -18.23 17.06
C ASN A 10 -5.13 -17.30 17.16
N GLU A 11 -3.94 -17.79 17.53
CA GLU A 11 -2.71 -17.00 17.52
C GLU A 11 -2.23 -16.73 16.10
N VAL A 12 -2.35 -17.71 15.19
CA VAL A 12 -2.08 -17.52 13.77
C VAL A 12 -3.07 -16.52 13.17
N ASN A 13 -4.37 -16.64 13.48
CA ASN A 13 -5.41 -15.71 13.00
C ASN A 13 -5.32 -14.31 13.65
N GLY A 14 -4.97 -14.24 14.93
CA GLY A 14 -4.78 -13.00 15.68
C GLY A 14 -3.51 -12.27 15.30
N GLY A 15 -2.42 -12.99 14.99
CA GLY A 15 -1.21 -12.43 14.40
C GLY A 15 -1.44 -11.93 12.97
N LEU A 16 -2.18 -12.70 12.17
CA LEU A 16 -2.59 -12.38 10.79
C LEU A 16 -3.40 -11.06 10.69
N LEU A 17 -4.26 -10.78 11.66
CA LEU A 17 -5.07 -9.56 11.70
C LEU A 17 -4.41 -8.44 12.52
N GLY A 18 -3.77 -8.76 13.63
CA GLY A 18 -3.13 -7.77 14.52
C GLY A 18 -1.84 -7.20 13.98
N LEU A 19 -0.91 -8.06 13.53
CA LEU A 19 0.36 -7.61 12.95
C LEU A 19 0.15 -7.03 11.55
N GLY A 20 -0.78 -7.61 10.77
CA GLY A 20 -1.20 -7.06 9.47
C GLY A 20 -1.63 -5.60 9.54
N LEU A 21 -2.38 -5.22 10.57
CA LEU A 21 -2.81 -3.83 10.79
C LEU A 21 -1.69 -2.91 11.26
N VAL A 22 -0.83 -3.37 12.18
CA VAL A 22 0.30 -2.58 12.68
C VAL A 22 1.31 -2.31 11.56
N PHE A 23 1.79 -3.35 10.89
CA PHE A 23 2.75 -3.19 9.80
C PHE A 23 2.11 -2.52 8.58
N GLY A 24 0.83 -2.78 8.30
CA GLY A 24 0.06 -2.07 7.28
C GLY A 24 0.00 -0.56 7.55
N GLY A 25 -0.24 -0.14 8.80
CA GLY A 25 -0.21 1.27 9.19
C GLY A 25 1.15 1.92 8.99
N ILE A 26 2.23 1.26 9.41
CA ILE A 26 3.62 1.73 9.22
C ILE A 26 3.95 1.86 7.73
N GLY A 27 3.64 0.81 6.97
CA GLY A 27 3.85 0.80 5.52
C GLY A 27 3.06 1.90 4.82
N ALA A 28 1.82 2.16 5.23
CA ALA A 28 1.00 3.24 4.68
C ALA A 28 1.58 4.63 5.01
N ALA A 29 2.10 4.83 6.23
CA ALA A 29 2.75 6.09 6.61
C ALA A 29 4.02 6.35 5.79
N MET A 30 4.87 5.34 5.63
CA MET A 30 6.05 5.43 4.77
C MET A 30 5.67 5.67 3.31
N GLY A 31 4.68 4.94 2.82
CA GLY A 31 4.13 5.09 1.48
C GLY A 31 3.57 6.49 1.20
N THR A 32 2.87 7.07 2.18
CA THR A 32 2.36 8.45 2.14
C THR A 32 3.51 9.45 2.01
N ALA A 33 4.58 9.27 2.79
CA ALA A 33 5.73 10.16 2.76
C ALA A 33 6.44 10.10 1.40
N ILE A 34 6.72 8.91 0.88
CA ILE A 34 7.34 8.70 -0.43
C ILE A 34 6.45 9.28 -1.53
N GLY A 35 5.16 8.94 -1.54
CA GLY A 35 4.21 9.44 -2.53
C GLY A 35 4.06 10.97 -2.49
N GLY A 36 4.13 11.57 -1.30
CA GLY A 36 4.13 13.02 -1.13
C GLY A 36 5.35 13.71 -1.75
N ILE A 37 6.53 13.09 -1.68
CA ILE A 37 7.74 13.58 -2.35
C ILE A 37 7.56 13.53 -3.88
N VAL A 38 7.00 12.43 -4.41
CA VAL A 38 6.72 12.29 -5.84
C VAL A 38 5.70 13.32 -6.31
N ASP A 39 4.62 13.55 -5.55
CA ASP A 39 3.63 14.60 -5.85
C ASP A 39 4.26 16.00 -5.86
N ALA A 40 5.15 16.30 -4.90
CA ALA A 40 5.87 17.57 -4.88
C ALA A 40 6.75 17.75 -6.13
N GLY A 41 7.45 16.70 -6.55
CA GLY A 41 8.23 16.70 -7.79
C GLY A 41 7.38 16.87 -9.05
N CYS A 42 6.24 16.17 -9.12
CA CYS A 42 5.28 16.30 -10.22
C CYS A 42 4.71 17.72 -10.30
N LYS A 43 4.35 18.30 -9.15
CA LYS A 43 3.87 19.68 -9.06
C LYS A 43 4.91 20.70 -9.52
N ALA A 44 6.19 20.49 -9.20
CA ALA A 44 7.27 21.33 -9.71
C ALA A 44 7.40 21.26 -11.25
N GLY A 45 7.02 20.11 -11.84
CA GLY A 45 6.91 19.93 -13.30
C GLY A 45 5.58 20.40 -13.91
N GLY A 46 4.70 21.04 -13.13
CA GLY A 46 3.39 21.50 -13.60
C GLY A 46 2.30 20.43 -13.67
N TYR A 47 2.54 19.24 -13.10
CA TYR A 47 1.57 18.13 -13.11
C TYR A 47 0.79 18.05 -11.80
N THR A 48 -0.49 17.69 -11.91
CA THR A 48 -1.35 17.36 -10.78
C THR A 48 -1.47 15.86 -10.64
N THR A 49 -0.99 15.32 -9.52
CA THR A 49 -0.97 13.88 -9.22
C THR A 49 -1.42 13.63 -7.78
N ASN A 50 -1.65 12.35 -7.46
CA ASN A 50 -2.05 11.86 -6.15
C ASN A 50 -1.25 10.59 -5.79
N PHE A 51 0.05 10.63 -6.01
CA PHE A 51 0.97 9.56 -5.61
C PHE A 51 1.04 9.39 -4.10
N LYS A 52 0.74 10.41 -3.29
CA LYS A 52 0.61 10.30 -1.84
C LYS A 52 -0.39 9.21 -1.45
N GLN A 53 -1.59 9.22 -2.04
CA GLN A 53 -2.59 8.20 -1.78
C GLN A 53 -2.19 6.84 -2.35
N SER A 54 -1.67 6.81 -3.58
CA SER A 54 -1.21 5.54 -4.19
C SER A 54 -0.10 4.88 -3.38
N GLY A 55 0.84 5.69 -2.88
CA GLY A 55 1.93 5.27 -2.02
C GLY A 55 1.41 4.74 -0.69
N ALA A 56 0.43 5.39 -0.07
CA ALA A 56 -0.20 4.91 1.16
C ALA A 56 -0.83 3.52 0.97
N MET A 57 -1.56 3.30 -0.13
CA MET A 57 -2.18 2.01 -0.44
C MET A 57 -1.14 0.91 -0.70
N LEU A 58 -0.15 1.20 -1.55
CA LEU A 58 0.92 0.24 -1.88
C LEU A 58 1.75 -0.10 -0.64
N GLY A 59 2.22 0.92 0.08
CA GLY A 59 3.01 0.76 1.30
C GLY A 59 2.21 0.02 2.37
N GLY A 60 0.92 0.31 2.52
CA GLY A 60 0.05 -0.41 3.44
C GLY A 60 -0.12 -1.88 3.08
N GLY A 61 -0.24 -2.19 1.78
CA GLY A 61 -0.25 -3.57 1.30
C GLY A 61 1.08 -4.30 1.55
N ILE A 62 2.22 -3.66 1.32
CA ILE A 62 3.55 -4.23 1.60
C ILE A 62 3.71 -4.46 3.12
N GLY A 63 3.32 -3.47 3.93
CA GLY A 63 3.32 -3.59 5.39
C GLY A 63 2.43 -4.74 5.86
N ALA A 64 1.24 -4.88 5.30
CA ALA A 64 0.35 -6.00 5.59
C ALA A 64 0.97 -7.36 5.19
N ALA A 65 1.77 -7.42 4.12
CA ALA A 65 2.50 -8.63 3.74
C ALA A 65 3.54 -9.02 4.81
N VAL A 66 4.27 -8.04 5.35
CA VAL A 66 5.22 -8.25 6.46
C VAL A 66 4.49 -8.68 7.73
N GLY A 67 3.31 -8.11 7.99
CA GLY A 67 2.40 -8.55 9.06
C GLY A 67 1.69 -9.88 8.77
N LEU A 68 2.17 -10.64 7.78
CA LEU A 68 1.67 -11.95 7.35
C LEU A 68 0.19 -11.96 6.97
N SER A 69 -0.35 -10.86 6.42
CA SER A 69 -1.74 -10.69 6.00
C SER A 69 -1.93 -10.71 4.48
N PRO A 70 -2.09 -11.89 3.84
CA PRO A 70 -2.05 -12.01 2.39
C PRO A 70 -3.23 -11.32 1.69
N ILE A 71 -4.40 -11.31 2.34
CA ILE A 71 -5.61 -10.67 1.79
C ILE A 71 -5.43 -9.15 1.76
N LEU A 72 -5.04 -8.56 2.90
CA LEU A 72 -4.77 -7.12 2.99
C LEU A 72 -3.59 -6.70 2.10
N ALA A 73 -2.57 -7.55 2.02
CA ALA A 73 -1.42 -7.32 1.16
C ALA A 73 -1.83 -7.27 -0.32
N THR A 74 -2.57 -8.27 -0.79
CA THR A 74 -3.01 -8.34 -2.19
C THR A 74 -3.89 -7.16 -2.56
N ALA A 75 -4.85 -6.81 -1.69
CA ALA A 75 -5.73 -5.66 -1.91
C ALA A 75 -4.94 -4.35 -1.93
N GLY A 76 -4.11 -4.09 -0.90
CA GLY A 76 -3.33 -2.85 -0.79
C GLY A 76 -2.33 -2.67 -1.92
N ILE A 77 -1.59 -3.72 -2.28
CA ILE A 77 -0.63 -3.70 -3.39
C ILE A 77 -1.38 -3.50 -4.72
N GLY A 78 -2.46 -4.25 -4.96
CA GLY A 78 -3.25 -4.14 -6.18
C GLY A 78 -3.84 -2.74 -6.39
N PHE A 79 -4.49 -2.18 -5.36
CA PHE A 79 -5.02 -0.81 -5.42
C PHE A 79 -3.92 0.25 -5.52
N GLY A 80 -2.81 0.06 -4.83
CA GLY A 80 -1.65 0.94 -4.92
C GLY A 80 -1.05 0.99 -6.32
N VAL A 81 -0.77 -0.16 -6.93
CA VAL A 81 -0.19 -0.26 -8.28
C VAL A 81 -1.14 0.31 -9.33
N THR A 82 -2.43 -0.05 -9.28
CA THR A 82 -3.42 0.48 -10.24
C THR A 82 -3.56 2.00 -10.12
N SER A 83 -3.51 2.54 -8.89
CA SER A 83 -3.53 3.98 -8.64
C SER A 83 -2.26 4.69 -9.17
N ILE A 84 -1.07 4.08 -9.04
CA ILE A 84 0.18 4.58 -9.66
C ILE A 84 0.05 4.66 -11.18
N VAL A 85 -0.47 3.61 -11.82
CA VAL A 85 -0.70 3.60 -13.27
C VAL A 85 -1.71 4.67 -13.67
N GLY A 86 -2.74 4.89 -12.85
CA GLY A 86 -3.70 5.99 -13.03
C GLY A 86 -3.03 7.37 -13.02
N ASN A 87 -2.16 7.63 -12.05
CA ASN A 87 -1.37 8.87 -12.01
C ASN A 87 -0.47 9.03 -13.24
N ALA A 88 0.19 7.96 -13.69
CA ALA A 88 1.01 8.00 -14.90
C ALA A 88 0.18 8.33 -16.16
N LYS A 89 -1.03 7.77 -16.29
CA LYS A 89 -1.96 8.12 -17.37
C LYS A 89 -2.41 9.58 -17.28
N SER A 90 -2.71 10.06 -16.08
CA SER A 90 -3.08 11.46 -15.82
C SER A 90 -1.98 12.44 -16.26
N ILE A 91 -0.72 12.17 -15.91
CA ILE A 91 0.42 12.97 -16.35
C ILE A 91 0.49 13.03 -17.88
N LYS A 92 0.33 11.90 -18.57
CA LYS A 92 0.34 11.87 -20.05
C LYS A 92 -0.77 12.73 -20.64
N ALA A 93 -1.99 12.63 -20.10
CA ALA A 93 -3.12 13.43 -20.55
C ALA A 93 -2.93 14.93 -20.30
N GLN A 94 -2.31 15.31 -19.18
CA GLN A 94 -2.00 16.71 -18.86
C GLN A 94 -0.92 17.30 -19.76
N LYS A 95 -0.03 16.47 -20.31
CA LYS A 95 1.05 16.92 -21.20
C LYS A 95 0.55 17.33 -22.60
N GLY A 96 -0.73 17.13 -22.92
CA GLY A 96 -1.29 17.48 -24.22
C GLY A 96 -0.62 16.73 -25.39
N LEU A 97 -0.13 15.51 -25.14
CA LEU A 97 0.38 14.60 -26.17
C LEU A 97 -0.72 13.66 -26.66
#